data_AF-L7VLJ7-F1
#
_entry.id   AF-L7VLJ7-F1
#
_cell.length_a   1.000
_cell.length_b   1.000
_cell.length_c   1.000
_cell.angle_alpha   90.00
_cell.angle_beta   90.00
_cell.angle_gamma   90.00
#
_symmetry.space_group_name_H-M   'P 1'
#
loop_
_entity.id
_entity.type
_entity.pdbx_description
1 polymer ?
#
loop_
_entity_poly.entity_id
_entity_poly.type
_entity_poly.pdbx_seq_one_letter_code
_entity_poly.pdbx_strand_id
1 'polypeptide(L)'
;MDYIYIDFDGGVPRLAYTGCSRCSSLIGLSLCRTKNRGCCYYSPKFFPVEIQRMCHSEKGMELLKKIVGMPNTVLYDDHILVKGSYDYILHQKMLKGGLVPLDGNVNDSSVFFRTCPFVRSGSGCTLPPRYRSYVCNFFLCPEILNNPLYKDRLEPYIRERENYIRFLEWENNQLIMAMREEGISMSKNFDAAVEFLKNLEISCYDFPELEPVVIADDSSKGA
;
A
#
# COMPACT_ATOMS: atom_id res chain seq x y z
N MET A 1 22.77 -4.85 11.63
CA MET A 1 21.57 -5.51 12.13
C MET A 1 20.38 -4.78 11.55
N ASP A 2 19.34 -5.51 11.17
CA ASP A 2 18.10 -4.96 10.64
C ASP A 2 16.94 -5.18 11.62
N TYR A 3 15.88 -4.38 11.48
CA TYR A 3 14.75 -4.35 12.41
C TYR A 3 13.41 -4.32 11.68
N ILE A 4 12.46 -5.10 12.17
CA ILE A 4 11.04 -4.97 11.84
C ILE A 4 10.34 -4.31 13.03
N TYR A 5 9.61 -3.24 12.78
CA TYR A 5 8.93 -2.45 13.82
C TYR A 5 7.70 -1.73 13.24
N ILE A 6 6.83 -1.21 14.13
CA ILE A 6 5.74 -0.32 13.72
C ILE A 6 6.22 1.12 13.79
N ASP A 7 6.08 1.83 12.67
CA ASP A 7 6.24 3.27 12.55
C ASP A 7 4.86 3.92 12.46
N PHE A 8 4.74 5.18 12.88
CA PHE A 8 3.47 5.91 12.85
C PHE A 8 3.62 7.23 12.09
N ASP A 9 2.69 7.48 11.17
CA ASP A 9 2.57 8.76 10.48
C ASP A 9 1.16 9.30 10.70
N GLY A 10 1.02 10.36 11.50
CA GLY A 10 -0.30 10.94 11.80
C GLY A 10 -1.29 9.93 12.40
N GLY A 11 -0.83 9.06 13.30
CA GLY A 11 -1.65 8.02 13.93
C GLY A 11 -1.89 6.78 13.05
N VAL A 12 -1.43 6.78 11.80
CA VAL A 12 -1.56 5.62 10.91
C VAL A 12 -0.35 4.70 11.06
N PRO A 13 -0.55 3.43 11.47
CA PRO A 13 0.54 2.47 11.60
C PRO A 13 1.07 2.04 10.22
N ARG A 14 2.40 1.89 10.15
CA ARG A 14 3.13 1.29 9.04
C ARG A 14 4.12 0.28 9.60
N LEU A 15 4.05 -0.95 9.12
CA LEU A 15 5.10 -1.91 9.38
C LEU A 15 6.33 -1.55 8.54
N ALA A 16 7.44 -1.28 9.22
CA ALA A 16 8.70 -0.88 8.63
C ALA A 16 9.72 -2.01 8.77
N TYR A 17 10.54 -2.19 7.74
CA TYR A 17 11.69 -3.08 7.76
C TYR A 17 12.92 -2.35 7.23
N THR A 18 13.96 -2.20 8.07
CA THR A 18 15.16 -1.41 7.72
C THR A 18 15.97 -2.01 6.59
N GLY A 19 15.91 -3.33 6.48
CA GLY A 19 16.69 -4.08 5.52
C GLY A 19 16.19 -3.97 4.07
N CYS A 20 14.93 -3.55 3.86
CA CYS A 20 14.39 -3.26 2.52
C CYS A 20 15.27 -2.34 1.66
N SER A 21 16.09 -1.48 2.28
CA SER A 21 17.03 -0.58 1.59
C SER A 21 18.19 -1.30 0.88
N ARG A 22 18.51 -2.53 1.29
CA ARG A 22 19.61 -3.37 0.77
C ARG A 22 19.11 -4.69 0.18
N CYS A 23 17.80 -4.82 0.02
CA CYS A 23 17.16 -6.09 -0.32
C CYS A 23 17.52 -6.59 -1.71
N SER A 24 17.89 -7.88 -1.80
CA SER A 24 18.16 -8.57 -3.06
C SER A 24 17.00 -9.42 -3.56
N SER A 25 15.81 -9.31 -2.95
CA SER A 25 14.63 -10.09 -3.38
C SER A 25 14.24 -9.74 -4.81
N LEU A 26 13.89 -10.77 -5.60
CA LEU A 26 13.44 -10.58 -6.97
C LEU A 26 12.09 -9.86 -7.01
N ILE A 27 11.24 -9.92 -5.98
CA ILE A 27 9.93 -9.24 -5.98
C ILE A 27 10.02 -7.71 -6.16
N GLY A 28 11.16 -7.13 -5.75
CA GLY A 28 11.49 -5.72 -5.90
C GLY A 28 11.96 -5.33 -7.31
N LEU A 29 12.24 -6.31 -8.17
CA LEU A 29 12.71 -6.09 -9.54
C LEU A 29 11.60 -5.49 -10.40
N SER A 30 11.99 -4.53 -11.25
CA SER A 30 11.14 -4.05 -12.33
C SER A 30 11.82 -4.19 -13.69
N LEU A 31 11.13 -4.89 -14.58
CA LEU A 31 11.51 -5.05 -15.98
C LEU A 31 10.90 -3.94 -16.86
N CYS A 32 10.04 -3.08 -16.29
CA CYS A 32 9.52 -1.88 -16.94
C CYS A 32 10.51 -0.71 -16.96
N ARG A 33 10.06 0.45 -17.47
CA ARG A 33 10.79 1.73 -17.46
C ARG A 33 11.13 2.21 -16.04
N THR A 34 10.23 2.02 -15.08
CA THR A 34 10.47 2.42 -13.68
C THR A 34 11.37 1.40 -13.00
N LYS A 35 12.69 1.63 -13.04
CA LYS A 35 13.66 0.80 -12.32
C LYS A 35 13.58 1.06 -10.81
N ASN A 36 14.15 0.16 -10.01
CA ASN A 36 14.27 0.30 -8.55
C ASN A 36 12.96 0.74 -7.87
N ARG A 37 11.84 0.10 -8.26
CA ARG A 37 10.48 0.44 -7.79
C ARG A 37 10.18 -0.10 -6.38
N GLY A 38 11.08 -0.93 -5.84
CA GLY A 38 10.82 -1.74 -4.64
C GLY A 38 9.67 -2.73 -4.87
N CYS A 39 9.01 -3.17 -3.81
CA CYS A 39 7.98 -4.21 -3.90
C CYS A 39 6.60 -3.70 -4.41
N CYS A 40 6.48 -2.43 -4.80
CA CYS A 40 5.20 -1.83 -5.16
C CYS A 40 4.86 -2.00 -6.65
N TYR A 41 3.80 -2.73 -6.96
CA TYR A 41 3.32 -3.02 -8.33
C TYR A 41 1.79 -2.98 -8.49
N TYR A 42 1.04 -2.57 -7.47
CA TYR A 42 -0.42 -2.57 -7.49
C TYR A 42 -1.00 -1.21 -7.92
N SER A 43 -2.27 -1.24 -8.35
CA SER A 43 -3.09 -0.04 -8.55
C SER A 43 -3.71 0.34 -7.20
N PRO A 44 -3.31 1.46 -6.56
CA PRO A 44 -3.86 1.84 -5.27
C PRO A 44 -5.35 2.16 -5.35
N LYS A 45 -6.05 1.73 -4.32
CA LYS A 45 -7.42 2.10 -4.01
C LYS A 45 -7.42 2.98 -2.77
N PHE A 46 -8.20 4.06 -2.81
CA PHE A 46 -8.45 4.93 -1.67
C PHE A 46 -9.93 4.81 -1.31
N PHE A 47 -10.19 4.24 -0.15
CA PHE A 47 -11.53 4.13 0.41
C PHE A 47 -11.82 5.37 1.28
N PRO A 48 -13.07 5.53 1.77
CA PRO A 48 -13.45 6.73 2.50
C PRO A 48 -12.55 7.09 3.68
N VAL A 49 -11.99 6.13 4.40
CA VAL A 49 -11.03 6.41 5.49
C VAL A 49 -9.77 7.11 4.98
N GLU A 50 -9.16 6.65 3.89
CA GLU A 50 -7.98 7.33 3.34
C GLU A 50 -8.33 8.72 2.80
N ILE A 51 -9.51 8.87 2.20
CA ILE A 51 -9.99 10.14 1.64
C ILE A 51 -10.29 11.12 2.77
N GLN A 52 -10.98 10.69 3.82
CA GLN A 52 -11.27 11.47 5.03
C GLN A 52 -9.98 12.01 5.63
N ARG A 53 -8.96 11.17 5.82
CA ARG A 53 -7.64 11.59 6.30
C ARG A 53 -7.02 12.69 5.42
N MET A 54 -7.14 12.57 4.10
CA MET A 54 -6.67 13.62 3.18
C MET A 54 -7.49 14.92 3.34
N CYS A 55 -8.80 14.83 3.56
CA CYS A 55 -9.69 15.99 3.68
C CYS A 55 -9.41 16.88 4.90
N HIS A 56 -8.78 16.34 5.95
CA HIS A 56 -8.53 17.03 7.22
C HIS A 56 -7.26 17.90 7.24
N SER A 57 -6.56 18.05 6.12
CA SER A 57 -5.43 18.98 6.01
C SER A 57 -5.32 19.60 4.62
N GLU A 58 -4.77 20.81 4.54
CA GLU A 58 -4.53 21.48 3.26
C GLU A 58 -3.67 20.63 2.32
N LYS A 59 -2.56 20.08 2.83
CA LYS A 59 -1.66 19.19 2.07
C LYS A 59 -2.35 17.91 1.62
N GLY A 60 -3.20 17.33 2.46
CA GLY A 60 -3.99 16.16 2.10
C GLY A 60 -4.99 16.48 1.00
N MET A 61 -5.68 17.61 1.09
CA MET A 61 -6.61 18.09 0.06
C MET A 61 -5.92 18.38 -1.27
N GLU A 62 -4.74 18.99 -1.27
CA GLU A 62 -3.92 19.16 -2.48
C GLU A 62 -3.56 17.82 -3.11
N LEU A 63 -3.16 16.84 -2.30
CA LEU A 63 -2.87 15.49 -2.77
C LEU A 63 -4.11 14.81 -3.35
N LEU A 64 -5.26 14.91 -2.69
CA LEU A 64 -6.52 14.33 -3.18
C LEU A 64 -6.94 14.93 -4.51
N LYS A 65 -6.89 16.26 -4.65
CA LYS A 65 -7.13 16.95 -5.93
C LYS A 65 -6.18 16.48 -7.02
N LYS A 66 -4.90 16.32 -6.68
CA LYS A 66 -3.91 15.77 -7.61
C LYS A 66 -4.26 14.35 -8.02
N ILE A 67 -4.65 13.48 -7.09
CA ILE A 67 -5.05 12.08 -7.35
C ILE A 67 -6.23 12.04 -8.32
N VAL A 68 -7.29 12.80 -8.05
CA VAL A 68 -8.49 12.83 -8.89
C VAL A 68 -8.21 13.43 -10.28
N GLY A 69 -7.27 14.38 -10.37
CA GLY A 69 -6.83 14.95 -11.64
C GLY A 69 -5.90 14.05 -12.48
N MET A 70 -5.51 12.87 -12.00
CA MET A 70 -4.65 11.97 -12.79
C MET A 70 -5.45 11.29 -13.92
N PRO A 71 -4.88 11.15 -15.12
CA PRO A 71 -5.60 10.61 -16.29
C PRO A 71 -6.00 9.13 -16.16
N ASN A 72 -5.37 8.42 -15.22
CA ASN A 72 -5.58 7.00 -14.94
C ASN A 72 -6.44 6.77 -13.69
N THR A 73 -7.06 7.82 -13.15
CA THR A 73 -7.96 7.73 -12.00
C THR A 73 -9.38 7.37 -12.45
N VAL A 74 -10.03 6.49 -11.70
CA VAL A 74 -11.43 6.10 -11.86
C VAL A 74 -12.13 6.27 -10.52
N LEU A 75 -13.22 7.02 -10.52
CA LEU A 75 -14.11 7.18 -9.37
C LEU A 75 -15.18 6.08 -9.43
N TYR A 76 -15.17 5.18 -8.46
CA TYR A 76 -16.28 4.26 -8.18
C TYR A 76 -17.22 4.89 -7.16
N ASP A 77 -18.36 4.28 -6.84
CA ASP A 77 -19.26 4.84 -5.83
C ASP A 77 -18.65 4.82 -4.42
N ASP A 78 -17.82 3.82 -4.13
CA ASP A 78 -17.28 3.52 -2.81
C ASP A 78 -15.78 3.78 -2.65
N HIS A 79 -15.03 3.98 -3.74
CA HIS A 79 -13.59 4.22 -3.68
C HIS A 79 -13.04 4.94 -4.92
N ILE A 80 -11.81 5.44 -4.80
CA ILE A 80 -11.02 5.97 -5.90
C ILE A 80 -9.97 4.94 -6.28
N LEU A 81 -9.91 4.55 -7.56
CA LEU A 81 -8.87 3.68 -8.10
C LEU A 81 -7.91 4.49 -8.96
N VAL A 82 -6.60 4.40 -8.72
CA VAL A 82 -5.59 4.96 -9.64
C VAL A 82 -4.88 3.80 -10.34
N LYS A 83 -5.14 3.63 -11.64
CA LYS A 83 -4.65 2.48 -12.39
C LYS A 83 -3.14 2.54 -12.60
N GLY A 84 -2.42 1.52 -12.14
CA GLY A 84 -1.03 1.29 -12.50
C GLY A 84 -0.85 0.97 -13.99
N SER A 85 0.40 0.92 -14.44
CA SER A 85 0.71 0.45 -15.79
C SER A 85 1.02 -1.04 -15.79
N TYR A 86 0.81 -1.70 -16.93
CA TYR A 86 1.20 -3.09 -17.16
C TYR A 86 1.73 -3.24 -18.58
N ASP A 87 3.01 -3.59 -18.70
CA ASP A 87 3.67 -3.82 -20.00
C ASP A 87 3.43 -5.26 -20.47
N TYR A 88 2.21 -5.49 -20.97
CA TYR A 88 1.79 -6.80 -21.46
C TYR A 88 2.66 -7.30 -22.62
N ILE A 89 3.03 -6.42 -23.56
CA ILE A 89 3.80 -6.80 -24.75
C ILE A 89 5.18 -7.32 -24.34
N LEU A 90 5.88 -6.57 -23.48
CA LEU A 90 7.18 -7.00 -22.97
C LEU A 90 7.07 -8.28 -22.15
N HIS A 91 6.05 -8.38 -21.27
CA HIS A 91 5.82 -9.58 -20.48
C HIS A 91 5.66 -10.82 -21.37
N GLN A 92 4.79 -10.77 -22.38
CA GLN A 92 4.58 -11.91 -23.28
C GLN A 92 5.82 -12.26 -24.10
N LYS A 93 6.58 -11.25 -24.55
CA LYS A 93 7.85 -11.47 -25.25
C LYS A 93 8.87 -12.20 -24.37
N MET A 94 9.05 -11.75 -23.13
CA MET A 94 10.01 -12.35 -22.20
C MET A 94 9.57 -13.73 -21.71
N LEU A 95 8.26 -13.94 -21.54
CA LEU A 95 7.70 -15.25 -21.16
C LEU A 95 8.00 -16.29 -22.25
N LYS A 96 7.75 -15.98 -23.53
CA LYS A 96 8.06 -16.86 -24.66
C LYS A 96 9.57 -17.13 -24.82
N GLY A 97 10.40 -16.15 -24.45
CA GLY A 97 11.86 -16.27 -24.52
C GLY A 97 12.50 -16.96 -23.32
N GLY A 98 11.74 -17.35 -22.29
CA GLY A 98 12.29 -17.92 -21.05
C GLY A 98 13.16 -16.93 -20.26
N LEU A 99 12.92 -15.62 -20.41
CA LEU A 99 13.74 -14.54 -19.83
C LEU A 99 13.13 -13.95 -18.55
N VAL A 100 11.94 -14.42 -18.15
CA VAL A 100 11.30 -14.00 -16.90
C VAL A 100 12.06 -14.61 -15.73
N PRO A 101 12.47 -13.82 -14.72
CA PRO A 101 13.09 -14.34 -13.52
C PRO A 101 12.21 -15.40 -12.84
N LEU A 102 12.82 -16.54 -12.53
CA LEU A 102 12.18 -17.60 -11.76
C LEU A 102 12.65 -17.45 -10.31
N ASP A 103 11.72 -17.15 -9.41
CA ASP A 103 11.91 -17.21 -7.97
C ASP A 103 10.78 -18.04 -7.39
N GLY A 104 11.10 -19.01 -6.52
CA GLY A 104 10.09 -19.82 -5.83
C GLY A 104 9.12 -18.99 -4.99
N ASN A 105 9.46 -17.73 -4.67
CA ASN A 105 8.61 -16.81 -3.93
C ASN A 105 7.75 -15.89 -4.82
N VAL A 106 7.95 -15.87 -6.15
CA VAL A 106 7.17 -15.03 -7.07
C VAL A 106 6.31 -15.91 -8.00
N ASN A 107 5.05 -16.08 -7.62
CA ASN A 107 4.09 -16.91 -8.36
C ASN A 107 3.41 -16.18 -9.53
N ASP A 108 3.33 -14.85 -9.50
CA ASP A 108 2.77 -14.02 -10.57
C ASP A 108 3.90 -13.23 -11.24
N SER A 109 4.33 -13.66 -12.43
CA SER A 109 5.40 -12.98 -13.18
C SER A 109 5.00 -11.58 -13.67
N SER A 110 3.70 -11.25 -13.70
CA SER A 110 3.26 -9.92 -14.15
C SER A 110 3.72 -8.80 -13.22
N VAL A 111 4.09 -9.10 -11.97
CA VAL A 111 4.59 -8.11 -11.00
C VAL A 111 5.84 -7.38 -11.49
N PHE A 112 6.70 -8.06 -12.26
CA PHE A 112 7.90 -7.46 -12.84
C PHE A 112 7.58 -6.42 -13.91
N PHE A 113 6.38 -6.53 -14.50
CA PHE A 113 5.91 -5.72 -15.63
C PHE A 113 4.82 -4.72 -15.25
N ARG A 114 4.54 -4.57 -13.95
CA ARG A 114 3.56 -3.63 -13.42
C ARG A 114 4.24 -2.47 -12.70
N THR A 115 3.61 -1.30 -12.72
CA THR A 115 4.07 -0.13 -11.96
C THR A 115 2.92 0.58 -11.25
N CYS A 116 3.16 0.98 -10.01
CA CYS A 116 2.29 1.90 -9.29
C CYS A 116 2.60 3.35 -9.70
N PRO A 117 1.58 4.20 -9.93
CA PRO A 117 1.78 5.55 -10.44
C PRO A 117 2.38 6.51 -9.40
N PHE A 118 2.46 6.11 -8.13
CA PHE A 118 3.09 6.88 -7.05
C PHE A 118 4.52 6.46 -6.76
N VAL A 119 5.09 5.54 -7.52
CA VAL A 119 6.49 5.11 -7.32
C VAL A 119 7.41 5.90 -8.22
N ARG A 120 8.44 6.50 -7.64
CA ARG A 120 9.56 7.11 -8.36
C ARG A 120 10.80 6.22 -8.25
N SER A 121 11.45 5.99 -9.38
CA SER A 121 12.66 5.18 -9.47
C SER A 121 13.72 5.70 -8.50
N GLY A 122 14.18 4.84 -7.58
CA GLY A 122 15.20 5.18 -6.57
C GLY A 122 14.70 6.02 -5.40
N SER A 123 13.44 6.47 -5.40
CA SER A 123 12.85 7.25 -4.29
C SER A 123 11.67 6.54 -3.62
N GLY A 124 11.17 5.44 -4.20
CA GLY A 124 10.05 4.69 -3.66
C GLY A 124 8.71 5.41 -3.80
N CYS A 125 7.78 5.10 -2.89
CA CYS A 125 6.42 5.63 -2.92
C CYS A 125 6.39 7.11 -2.48
N THR A 126 5.79 7.97 -3.30
CA THR A 126 5.65 9.41 -3.04
C THR A 126 4.43 9.75 -2.18
N LEU A 127 3.56 8.78 -1.88
CA LEU A 127 2.44 9.01 -0.95
C LEU A 127 2.97 9.02 0.48
N PRO A 128 2.59 10.00 1.31
CA PRO A 128 2.79 9.92 2.77
C PRO A 128 2.13 8.67 3.36
N PRO A 129 2.74 7.96 4.32
CA PRO A 129 2.16 6.74 4.91
C PRO A 129 0.75 6.91 5.47
N ARG A 130 0.43 8.07 6.05
CA ARG A 130 -0.91 8.41 6.54
C ARG A 130 -2.03 8.36 5.49
N TYR A 131 -1.67 8.44 4.21
CA TYR A 131 -2.62 8.43 3.09
C TYR A 131 -2.56 7.16 2.25
N ARG A 132 -1.76 6.16 2.65
CA ARG A 132 -1.66 4.88 1.96
C ARG A 132 -2.71 3.92 2.50
N SER A 133 -3.19 3.02 1.64
CA SER A 133 -4.00 1.89 2.12
C SER A 133 -3.17 0.92 2.96
N TYR A 134 -3.85 0.11 3.77
CA TYR A 134 -3.19 -0.90 4.61
C TYR A 134 -2.31 -1.86 3.82
N VAL A 135 -2.66 -2.16 2.56
CA VAL A 135 -1.86 -3.03 1.67
C VAL A 135 -0.44 -2.47 1.50
N CYS A 136 -0.32 -1.15 1.36
CA CYS A 136 0.97 -0.48 1.23
C CYS A 136 1.71 -0.41 2.55
N ASN A 137 0.98 -0.13 3.63
CA ASN A 137 1.57 0.14 4.94
C ASN A 137 2.02 -1.12 5.69
N PHE A 138 1.48 -2.28 5.35
CA PHE A 138 1.79 -3.55 6.01
C PHE A 138 2.42 -4.61 5.09
N PHE A 139 2.90 -4.20 3.92
CA PHE A 139 3.57 -5.12 3.02
C PHE A 139 4.91 -5.61 3.61
N LEU A 140 5.05 -6.92 3.74
CA LEU A 140 6.33 -7.62 3.86
C LEU A 140 6.39 -8.69 2.79
N CYS A 141 7.59 -8.92 2.27
CA CYS A 141 7.79 -9.94 1.27
C CYS A 141 7.65 -11.35 1.88
N PRO A 142 7.20 -12.35 1.11
CA PRO A 142 7.08 -13.73 1.57
C PRO A 142 8.37 -14.30 2.16
N GLU A 143 9.54 -13.87 1.68
CA GLU A 143 10.84 -14.30 2.17
C GLU A 143 11.06 -13.96 3.64
N ILE A 144 10.53 -12.82 4.11
CA ILE A 144 10.56 -12.45 5.53
C ILE A 144 9.44 -13.12 6.30
N LEU A 145 8.20 -13.03 5.80
CA LEU A 145 7.02 -13.55 6.51
C LEU A 145 7.09 -15.06 6.76
N ASN A 146 7.66 -15.81 5.81
CA ASN A 146 7.75 -17.26 5.89
C ASN A 146 9.09 -17.74 6.44
N ASN A 147 9.99 -16.84 6.86
CA ASN A 147 11.28 -17.24 7.41
C ASN A 147 11.08 -17.94 8.77
N PRO A 148 11.46 -19.23 8.90
CA PRO A 148 11.26 -19.98 10.15
C PRO A 148 11.94 -19.36 11.38
N LEU A 149 13.02 -18.58 11.18
CA LEU A 149 13.75 -17.91 12.27
C LEU A 149 12.96 -16.76 12.91
N TYR A 150 12.07 -16.14 12.14
CA TYR A 150 11.38 -14.91 12.55
C TYR A 150 9.86 -15.08 12.63
N LYS A 151 9.31 -16.15 12.07
CA LYS A 151 7.87 -16.41 11.96
C LYS A 151 7.13 -16.19 13.29
N ASP A 152 7.58 -16.85 14.36
CA ASP A 152 6.91 -16.76 15.66
C ASP A 152 7.01 -15.36 16.29
N ARG A 153 8.11 -14.63 16.00
CA ARG A 153 8.33 -13.25 16.45
C ARG A 153 7.49 -12.24 15.66
N LEU A 154 7.10 -12.59 14.43
CA LEU A 154 6.24 -11.77 13.57
C LEU A 154 4.75 -11.99 13.81
N GLU A 155 4.37 -13.06 14.51
CA GLU A 155 2.98 -13.40 14.79
C GLU A 155 2.19 -12.25 15.46
N PRO A 156 2.72 -11.52 16.48
CA PRO A 156 2.02 -10.36 17.03
C PRO A 156 1.76 -9.25 16.01
N TYR A 157 2.73 -8.98 15.12
CA TYR A 157 2.59 -7.99 14.05
C TYR A 157 1.53 -8.39 13.03
N ILE A 158 1.50 -9.67 12.66
CA ILE A 158 0.52 -10.21 11.71
C ILE A 158 -0.88 -10.12 12.30
N ARG A 159 -1.06 -10.51 13.57
CA ARG A 159 -2.33 -10.43 14.29
C ARG A 159 -2.85 -9.01 14.39
N GLU A 160 -2.00 -8.06 14.80
CA GLU A 160 -2.44 -6.67 14.95
C GLU A 160 -2.68 -5.97 13.61
N ARG A 161 -1.93 -6.35 12.56
CA ARG A 161 -2.27 -5.97 11.19
C ARG A 161 -3.69 -6.42 10.83
N GLU A 162 -4.07 -7.66 11.14
CA GLU A 162 -5.41 -8.16 10.84
C GLU A 162 -6.51 -7.45 11.64
N ASN A 163 -6.26 -7.17 12.93
CA ASN A 163 -7.18 -6.37 13.74
C ASN A 163 -7.38 -4.97 13.13
N TYR A 164 -6.29 -4.31 12.76
CA TYR A 164 -6.33 -2.98 12.15
C TYR A 164 -7.05 -3.00 10.79
N ILE A 165 -6.83 -4.02 9.95
CA ILE A 165 -7.55 -4.19 8.68
C ILE A 165 -9.06 -4.33 8.93
N ARG A 166 -9.47 -5.17 9.89
CA ARG A 166 -10.89 -5.34 10.24
C ARG A 166 -11.52 -4.02 10.70
N PHE A 167 -10.80 -3.24 11.50
CA PHE A 167 -11.24 -1.90 11.90
C PHE A 167 -11.44 -0.98 10.68
N LEU A 168 -10.47 -0.92 9.77
CA LEU A 168 -10.59 -0.11 8.55
C LEU A 168 -11.73 -0.55 7.65
N GLU A 169 -11.95 -1.85 7.50
CA GLU A 169 -13.07 -2.39 6.72
C GLU A 169 -14.42 -2.00 7.34
N TRP A 170 -14.54 -2.13 8.67
CA TRP A 170 -15.73 -1.69 9.40
C TRP A 170 -15.98 -0.19 9.20
N GLU A 171 -14.97 0.66 9.41
CA GLU A 171 -15.08 2.11 9.28
C GLU A 171 -15.43 2.54 7.86
N ASN A 172 -14.75 1.97 6.86
CA ASN A 172 -15.07 2.24 5.45
C ASN A 172 -16.53 1.88 5.14
N ASN A 173 -17.03 0.74 5.64
CA ASN A 173 -18.42 0.36 5.45
C ASN A 173 -19.39 1.34 6.13
N GLN A 174 -19.09 1.81 7.34
CA GLN A 174 -19.92 2.81 8.02
C GLN A 174 -19.99 4.11 7.22
N LEU A 175 -18.84 4.62 6.76
CA LEU A 175 -18.77 5.85 5.96
C LEU A 175 -19.52 5.70 4.62
N ILE A 176 -19.36 4.56 3.93
CA ILE A 176 -20.09 4.28 2.68
C ILE A 176 -21.60 4.26 2.91
N MET A 177 -22.06 3.62 4.00
CA MET A 177 -23.49 3.56 4.33
C MET A 177 -24.04 4.96 4.63
N ALA A 178 -23.36 5.73 5.48
CA ALA A 178 -23.79 7.09 5.84
C ALA A 178 -23.83 8.02 4.62
N MET A 179 -22.82 7.94 3.72
CA MET A 179 -22.85 8.69 2.46
C MET A 179 -24.05 8.29 1.58
N ARG A 180 -24.37 6.99 1.50
CA ARG A 180 -25.49 6.49 0.67
C ARG A 180 -26.85 6.95 1.20
N GLU A 181 -27.02 7.05 2.51
CA GLU A 181 -28.24 7.57 3.14
C GLU A 181 -28.53 9.02 2.72
N GLU A 182 -27.47 9.81 2.51
CA GLU A 182 -27.54 11.19 2.00
C GLU A 182 -27.57 11.27 0.45
N GLY A 183 -27.60 10.13 -0.26
CA GLY A 183 -27.54 10.09 -1.71
C GLY A 183 -26.19 10.53 -2.29
N ILE A 184 -25.11 10.43 -1.51
CA ILE A 184 -23.74 10.81 -1.87
C ILE A 184 -22.93 9.58 -2.30
N SER A 185 -22.11 9.73 -3.35
CA SER A 185 -21.11 8.75 -3.75
C SER A 185 -19.90 9.42 -4.40
N MET A 186 -18.75 8.74 -4.36
CA MET A 186 -17.50 9.30 -4.92
C MET A 186 -17.60 9.53 -6.44
N SER A 187 -18.41 8.74 -7.16
CA SER A 187 -18.56 8.85 -8.63
C SER A 187 -19.59 9.90 -9.06
N LYS A 188 -20.66 10.11 -8.28
CA LYS A 188 -21.79 10.99 -8.66
C LYS A 188 -21.58 12.43 -8.23
N ASN A 189 -21.09 12.65 -7.02
CA ASN A 189 -20.96 13.97 -6.40
C ASN A 189 -19.72 14.02 -5.51
N PHE A 190 -18.55 13.93 -6.14
CA PHE A 190 -17.25 13.92 -5.48
C PHE A 190 -17.04 15.07 -4.48
N ASP A 191 -17.40 16.31 -4.85
CA ASP A 191 -17.23 17.45 -3.94
C ASP A 191 -18.13 17.34 -2.70
N ALA A 192 -19.34 16.79 -2.85
CA ALA A 192 -20.23 16.52 -1.72
C ALA A 192 -19.68 15.39 -0.83
N ALA A 193 -19.08 14.35 -1.43
CA ALA A 193 -18.41 13.29 -0.70
C ALA A 193 -17.22 13.80 0.12
N VAL A 194 -16.41 14.69 -0.46
CA VAL A 194 -15.28 15.34 0.22
C VAL A 194 -15.78 16.17 1.40
N GLU A 195 -16.80 17.00 1.20
CA GLU A 195 -17.36 17.85 2.25
C GLU A 195 -18.02 17.03 3.36
N PHE A 196 -18.73 15.96 3.01
CA PHE A 196 -19.30 15.02 3.97
C PHE A 196 -18.20 14.42 4.87
N LEU A 197 -17.16 13.83 4.26
CA LEU A 197 -16.09 13.18 4.99
C LEU A 197 -15.28 14.16 5.85
N LYS A 198 -15.03 15.37 5.34
CA LYS A 198 -14.28 16.42 6.05
C LYS A 198 -14.95 16.87 7.36
N ASN A 199 -16.27 16.78 7.43
CA ASN A 199 -17.04 17.22 8.59
C ASN A 199 -17.25 16.11 9.64
N LEU A 200 -16.77 14.90 9.38
CA LEU A 200 -16.81 13.78 10.32
C LEU A 200 -15.52 13.67 11.11
N GLU A 201 -15.62 13.27 12.38
CA GLU A 201 -14.44 12.94 13.17
C GLU A 201 -13.75 11.69 12.60
N ILE A 202 -12.42 11.64 12.70
CA ILE A 202 -11.63 10.48 12.27
C ILE A 202 -11.57 9.48 13.43
N SER A 203 -12.15 8.31 13.23
CA SER A 203 -11.99 7.19 14.16
C SER A 203 -10.53 6.71 14.19
N CYS A 204 -9.99 6.50 15.38
CA CYS A 204 -8.63 6.00 15.59
C CYS A 204 -8.65 4.57 16.12
N TYR A 205 -7.79 3.71 15.55
CA TYR A 205 -7.49 2.42 16.13
C TYR A 205 -6.31 2.58 17.11
N ASP A 206 -6.50 2.12 18.34
CA ASP A 206 -5.44 2.09 19.34
C ASP A 206 -4.50 0.91 19.04
N PHE A 207 -3.51 1.17 18.18
CA PHE A 207 -2.56 0.14 17.78
C PHE A 207 -1.57 -0.10 18.92
N PRO A 208 -1.43 -1.34 19.43
CA PRO A 208 -0.60 -1.60 20.59
C PRO A 208 0.88 -1.39 20.26
N GLU A 209 1.66 -1.04 21.29
CA GLU A 209 3.11 -1.02 21.19
C GLU A 209 3.63 -2.46 21.03
N LEU A 210 4.44 -2.68 19.99
CA LEU A 210 5.02 -3.99 19.67
C LEU A 210 6.54 -3.90 19.68
N GLU A 211 7.17 -4.81 20.43
CA GLU A 211 8.63 -4.93 20.54
C GLU A 211 9.30 -5.21 19.20
N PRO A 212 10.29 -4.41 18.76
CA PRO A 212 10.99 -4.60 17.50
C PRO A 212 11.60 -6.00 17.33
N VAL A 213 11.42 -6.58 16.15
CA VAL A 213 12.05 -7.86 15.78
C VAL A 213 13.42 -7.59 15.16
N VAL A 214 14.47 -8.00 15.87
CA VAL A 214 15.86 -7.96 15.39
C VAL A 214 16.13 -9.07 14.37
N ILE A 215 16.69 -8.68 13.23
CA ILE A 215 17.08 -9.52 12.09
C ILE A 215 18.61 -9.49 11.93
N ALA A 216 19.23 -10.66 11.81
CA ALA A 216 20.68 -10.78 11.64
C ALA A 216 21.13 -10.36 10.22
N ASP A 217 22.29 -9.70 10.12
CA ASP A 217 22.82 -9.08 8.89
C ASP A 217 23.11 -10.07 7.73
N ASP A 218 23.11 -11.37 7.99
CA ASP A 218 23.49 -12.42 7.03
C ASP A 218 22.35 -12.87 6.10
N SER A 219 21.14 -12.31 6.27
CA SER A 219 19.93 -12.77 5.56
C SER A 219 19.59 -11.99 4.29
N SER A 220 20.55 -11.57 3.47
CA SER A 220 20.42 -10.65 2.31
C SER A 220 19.31 -10.93 1.27
N LYS A 221 18.66 -12.10 1.32
CA LYS A 221 17.43 -12.40 0.57
C LYS A 221 16.22 -12.15 1.46
N GLY A 222 15.47 -11.11 1.12
CA GLY A 222 14.36 -10.67 1.95
C GLY A 222 14.84 -9.84 3.13
N ALA A 223 16.11 -9.93 3.55
CA ALA A 223 16.69 -8.89 4.39
C ALA A 223 16.91 -7.59 3.64
#